data_AF-A0A0S4U0G5-F1
#
_entry.id   AF-A0A0S4U0G5-F1
#
_cell.length_a   1.000
_cell.length_b   1.000
_cell.length_c   1.000
_cell.angle_alpha   90.00
_cell.angle_beta   90.00
_cell.angle_gamma   90.00
#
_symmetry.space_group_name_H-M   'P 1'
#
loop_
_entity.id
_entity.type
_entity.pdbx_description
1 polymer ?
#
loop_
_entity_poly.entity_id
_entity_poly.type
_entity_poly.pdbx_seq_one_letter_code
_entity_poly.pdbx_strand_id
1 'polypeptide(L)'
;MASAAFEAKCEPTELSFVRSFHLIQHEMMWAARTPALAKLPAVLKRLREHLKLLINVKRPDRKCERAVKSRPARYAVRYLRKDLN
;
A
#
# COMPACT_ATOMS: atom_id res chain seq x y z
N MET A 1 5.24 6.11 -9.87
CA MET A 1 4.50 4.83 -9.76
C MET A 1 3.82 4.48 -11.08
N ALA A 2 2.96 5.34 -11.64
CA ALA A 2 2.31 5.09 -12.93
C ALA A 2 3.29 4.78 -14.09
N SER A 3 4.39 5.53 -14.19
CA SER A 3 5.45 5.25 -15.17
C SER A 3 6.12 3.88 -14.98
N ALA A 4 6.40 3.50 -13.74
CA ALA A 4 6.99 2.19 -13.43
C ALA A 4 6.00 1.04 -13.71
N ALA A 5 4.70 1.26 -13.47
CA ALA A 5 3.63 0.31 -13.80
C ALA A 5 3.52 0.12 -15.32
N PHE A 6 3.53 1.22 -16.08
CA PHE A 6 3.54 1.18 -17.54
C PHE A 6 4.74 0.40 -18.09
N GLU A 7 5.94 0.66 -17.57
CA GLU A 7 7.15 -0.09 -17.93
C GLU A 7 7.06 -1.59 -17.54
N ALA A 8 6.30 -1.93 -16.49
CA ALA A 8 6.05 -3.30 -16.06
C ALA A 8 4.87 -3.97 -16.77
N LYS A 9 4.16 -3.27 -17.66
CA LYS A 9 2.90 -3.71 -18.28
C LYS A 9 1.81 -4.08 -17.26
N CYS A 10 1.83 -3.43 -16.11
CA CYS A 10 0.85 -3.60 -15.03
C CYS A 10 -0.06 -2.38 -14.93
N GLU A 11 -1.26 -2.55 -14.37
CA GLU A 11 -2.08 -1.39 -14.02
C GLU A 11 -1.47 -0.65 -12.80
N PRO A 12 -1.56 0.69 -12.72
CA PRO A 12 -1.07 1.44 -11.57
C PRO A 12 -1.68 0.98 -10.22
N THR A 13 -2.90 0.46 -10.25
CA THR A 13 -3.67 -0.11 -9.14
C THR A 13 -3.12 -1.44 -8.63
N GLU A 14 -2.38 -2.18 -9.45
CA GLU A 14 -1.77 -3.45 -9.05
C GLU A 14 -0.53 -3.26 -8.17
N LEU A 15 0.13 -2.11 -8.28
CA LEU A 15 1.25 -1.77 -7.40
C LEU A 15 0.74 -1.36 -6.01
N SER A 16 1.38 -1.90 -4.98
CA SER A 16 1.02 -1.56 -3.60
C SER A 16 1.44 -0.13 -3.26
N PHE A 17 0.46 0.77 -3.09
CA PHE A 17 0.71 2.18 -2.77
C PHE A 17 1.55 2.36 -1.50
N VAL A 18 1.19 1.68 -0.40
CA VAL A 18 1.86 1.79 0.90
C VAL A 18 3.34 1.41 0.81
N ARG A 19 3.65 0.26 0.16
CA ARG A 19 5.04 -0.18 0.01
C ARG A 19 5.82 0.75 -0.91
N SER A 20 5.19 1.18 -2.00
CA SER A 20 5.79 2.11 -2.96
C SER A 20 6.14 3.43 -2.29
N PHE A 21 5.25 3.96 -1.45
CA PHE A 21 5.46 5.20 -0.71
C PHE A 21 6.64 5.07 0.26
N HIS A 22 6.69 4.01 1.06
CA HIS A 22 7.81 3.78 1.98
C HIS A 22 9.14 3.59 1.26
N LEU A 23 9.15 2.90 0.12
CA LEU A 23 10.34 2.72 -0.70
C LEU A 23 10.86 4.06 -1.24
N ILE A 24 9.97 4.91 -1.75
CA ILE A 24 10.30 6.25 -2.24
C ILE A 24 10.88 7.10 -1.10
N GLN A 25 10.22 7.12 0.07
CA GLN A 25 10.71 7.86 1.23
C GLN A 25 12.11 7.39 1.66
N HIS A 26 12.31 6.08 1.76
CA HIS A 26 13.60 5.51 2.14
C HIS A 26 14.71 5.90 1.17
N GLU A 27 14.51 5.70 -0.14
CA GLU A 27 15.50 6.05 -1.16
C GLU A 27 15.77 7.57 -1.20
N MET A 28 14.75 8.41 -1.02
CA MET A 28 14.92 9.87 -0.94
C MET A 28 15.72 10.30 0.30
N MET A 29 15.44 9.71 1.48
CA MET A 29 16.21 9.99 2.70
C MET A 29 17.68 9.59 2.53
N TRP A 30 17.94 8.45 1.90
CA TRP A 30 19.30 8.02 1.59
C TRP A 30 19.99 8.93 0.58
N ALA A 31 19.27 9.34 -0.48
CA ALA A 31 19.79 10.26 -1.48
C ALA A 31 20.16 11.62 -0.88
N ALA A 32 19.34 12.16 0.03
CA ALA A 32 19.60 13.42 0.71
C ALA A 32 20.82 13.35 1.65
N ARG A 33 21.04 12.19 2.29
CA ARG A 33 22.17 11.99 3.20
C ARG A 33 23.50 11.74 2.48
N THR A 34 23.46 11.23 1.24
CA THR A 34 24.67 10.82 0.53
C THR A 34 25.27 11.99 -0.25
N PRO A 35 26.51 12.42 0.02
CA PRO A 35 27.16 13.54 -0.67
C PRO A 35 27.71 13.10 -2.05
N ALA A 36 26.85 12.61 -2.92
CA ALA A 36 27.25 12.12 -4.26
C ALA A 36 26.18 12.44 -5.31
N LEU A 37 26.07 13.72 -5.67
CA LEU A 37 25.09 14.23 -6.64
C LEU A 37 25.18 13.52 -8.01
N ALA A 38 26.39 13.13 -8.43
CA ALA A 38 26.62 12.39 -9.68
C ALA A 38 25.95 11.00 -9.71
N LYS A 39 25.61 10.42 -8.55
CA LYS A 39 24.97 9.09 -8.44
C LYS A 39 23.44 9.14 -8.48
N LEU A 40 22.85 10.33 -8.48
CA LEU A 40 21.39 10.51 -8.47
C LEU A 40 20.69 9.79 -9.63
N PRO A 41 21.18 9.84 -10.89
CA PRO A 41 20.56 9.10 -11.99
C PRO A 41 20.55 7.58 -11.78
N ALA A 42 21.60 7.02 -11.17
CA ALA A 42 21.69 5.60 -10.87
C ALA A 42 20.70 5.19 -9.77
N VAL A 43 20.54 6.03 -8.74
CA VAL A 43 19.56 5.83 -7.66
C VAL A 43 18.13 5.84 -8.23
N LEU A 44 17.80 6.76 -9.12
CA LEU A 44 16.48 6.82 -9.75
C LEU A 44 16.18 5.61 -10.65
N LYS A 45 17.19 5.07 -11.35
CA LYS A 45 17.06 3.83 -12.12
C LYS A 45 16.76 2.64 -11.20
N ARG A 46 17.53 2.49 -10.13
CA ARG A 46 17.30 1.46 -9.11
C ARG A 46 15.92 1.57 -8.45
N LEU A 47 15.50 2.78 -8.11
CA LEU A 47 14.17 3.05 -7.56
C LEU A 47 13.06 2.56 -8.52
N ARG A 48 13.20 2.85 -9.81
CA ARG A 48 12.26 2.37 -10.85
C ARG A 48 12.21 0.83 -10.88
N GLU A 49 13.37 0.17 -10.87
CA GLU A 49 13.45 -1.30 -10.88
C GLU A 49 12.79 -1.91 -9.64
N HIS A 50 13.07 -1.37 -8.45
CA HIS A 50 12.46 -1.83 -7.21
C HIS A 50 10.93 -1.66 -7.19
N LEU A 51 10.42 -0.55 -7.74
CA LEU A 51 8.97 -0.31 -7.81
C LEU A 51 8.25 -1.39 -8.64
N LYS A 52 8.89 -1.95 -9.68
CA LYS A 52 8.30 -3.02 -10.51
C LYS A 52 8.06 -4.31 -9.73
N LEU A 53 8.83 -4.55 -8.67
CA LEU A 53 8.71 -5.74 -7.82
C LEU A 53 7.57 -5.63 -6.79
N LEU A 54 7.00 -4.44 -6.58
CA LEU A 54 6.01 -4.16 -5.53
C LEU A 54 4.56 -4.46 -5.94
N ILE A 55 4.37 -5.42 -6.84
CA ILE A 55 3.06 -5.92 -7.25
C ILE A 55 2.33 -6.51 -6.04
N ASN A 56 1.08 -6.08 -5.86
CA ASN A 56 0.22 -6.52 -4.78
C ASN A 56 -0.39 -7.89 -5.10
N VAL A 57 0.43 -8.94 -5.04
CA VAL A 57 -0.05 -10.31 -5.24
C VAL A 57 -0.99 -10.69 -4.09
N LYS A 58 -2.26 -10.93 -4.40
CA LYS A 58 -3.19 -11.54 -3.44
C LYS A 58 -2.65 -12.93 -3.07
N ARG A 59 -2.60 -13.26 -1.78
CA ARG A 59 -2.19 -14.61 -1.35
C ARG A 59 -3.11 -15.65 -1.99
N PRO A 60 -2.57 -16.67 -2.70
CA PRO A 60 -3.36 -17.61 -3.50
C PRO A 60 -4.39 -18.39 -2.67
N ASP A 61 -4.07 -18.73 -1.43
CA ASP A 61 -4.93 -19.59 -0.59
C ASP A 61 -6.00 -18.83 0.21
N ARG A 62 -6.14 -17.50 0.04
CA ARG A 62 -7.21 -16.74 0.72
C ARG A 62 -8.46 -16.67 -0.14
N LYS A 63 -9.35 -17.64 0.07
CA LYS A 63 -10.72 -17.64 -0.47
C LYS A 63 -11.64 -16.61 0.20
N CYS A 64 -11.34 -16.21 1.43
CA CYS A 64 -12.16 -15.28 2.20
C CYS A 64 -11.52 -13.89 2.23
N GLU A 65 -12.33 -12.84 2.06
CA GLU A 65 -11.93 -11.47 2.38
C GLU A 65 -11.48 -11.38 3.85
N ARG A 66 -10.71 -10.34 4.19
CA ARG A 66 -10.23 -10.11 5.56
C ARG A 66 -11.44 -9.97 6.48
N ALA A 67 -11.87 -11.08 7.08
CA ALA A 67 -12.95 -11.08 8.06
C ALA A 67 -12.52 -10.14 9.19
N VAL A 68 -13.20 -9.01 9.31
CA VAL A 68 -13.29 -8.33 10.61
C VAL A 68 -13.74 -9.42 11.58
N LYS A 69 -12.96 -9.65 12.66
CA LYS A 69 -13.31 -10.65 13.69
C LYS A 69 -14.71 -10.33 14.18
N SER A 70 -15.72 -10.98 13.61
CA SER A 70 -17.16 -10.68 13.74
C SER A 70 -17.56 -9.24 13.38
N ARG A 71 -18.78 -9.06 12.85
CA ARG A 71 -19.45 -7.75 13.02
C ARG A 71 -19.58 -7.55 14.54
N PRO A 72 -19.27 -6.37 15.12
CA PRO A 72 -19.54 -6.14 16.53
C PRO A 72 -21.01 -6.48 16.76
N ALA A 73 -21.27 -7.39 17.71
CA ALA A 73 -22.62 -7.76 18.09
C ALA A 73 -23.28 -6.51 18.68
N ARG A 74 -23.91 -5.71 17.81
CA ARG A 74 -24.76 -4.62 18.25
C ARG A 74 -25.89 -5.30 19.01
N TYR A 75 -25.96 -5.02 20.30
CA TYR A 75 -27.01 -5.46 21.23
C TYR A 75 -28.34 -5.68 20.52
N ALA A 76 -29.00 -6.82 20.77
CA ALA A 76 -30.23 -7.20 20.09
C ALA A 76 -31.32 -6.12 20.13
N VAL A 77 -31.33 -5.28 21.18
CA VAL A 77 -32.21 -4.12 21.25
C VAL A 77 -31.53 -2.95 21.97
N ARG A 78 -31.60 -1.76 21.38
CA ARG A 78 -31.36 -0.48 22.06
C ARG A 78 -32.71 0.06 22.55
N TYR A 79 -33.23 -0.44 23.66
CA TYR A 79 -34.33 0.29 24.34
C TYR A 79 -33.73 1.36 25.24
N LEU A 80 -33.85 2.62 24.83
CA LEU A 80 -33.82 3.76 25.75
C LEU A 80 -35.28 4.14 26.02
N ARG A 81 -35.82 3.58 27.10
CA ARG A 81 -37.09 3.87 27.80
C ARG A 81 -38.40 3.67 27.00
N LYS A 82 -39.32 2.96 27.64
CA LYS A 82 -40.77 2.96 27.36
C LYS A 82 -41.30 4.35 27.75
N ASP A 83 -41.96 5.04 26.83
CA ASP A 83 -42.97 6.01 27.23
C ASP A 83 -44.28 5.24 27.46
N LEU A 84 -44.66 5.14 28.73
CA LEU A 84 -46.02 4.86 29.15
C LEU A 84 -46.74 6.22 29.11
N ASN A 85 -47.49 6.48 28.05
CA ASN A 85 -48.69 7.34 28.01
C ASN A 85 -49.36 7.22 26.64
#